data_AF-A0A927L1V9-F1
#
_entry.id   AF-A0A927L1V9-F1
#
_cell.length_a   1.000
_cell.length_b   1.000
_cell.length_c   1.000
_cell.angle_alpha   90.00
_cell.angle_beta   90.00
_cell.angle_gamma   90.00
#
_symmetry.space_group_name_H-M   'P 1'
#
loop_
_entity.id
_entity.type
_entity.pdbx_description
1 polymer ?
#
loop_
_entity_poly.entity_id
_entity_poly.type
_entity_poly.pdbx_seq_one_letter_code
_entity_poly.pdbx_strand_id
1 'polypeptide(L)'
;MCAGPWSEPDGDDEAVREELARLRAEVRQLRTRTESRASVAQAQGMLRERYALPDAETAFALLQRASQQYNVKLRTLAEAAVGAPRPDARGALWFPGRARHAEPTLSFEEARDRRVGRGNRSEVLTAVLSQALAVVGTDMGNVQIADRVEGGLRLERHMGHPVDFVDFFAHVGEEGTACAKAAREVAQVTVQDVATDPVFTEDARSAILHAGSRACHSVPLTSTSGLCVGMVSAHFERPLKGLTRAQLKALAVAAAETGEWLAWYDRTVVLDALEHLHVLGRAHGGGSISRR
;
A
#
# COMPACT_ATOMS: atom_id res chain seq x y z
N MET A 1 -49.01 -21.48 -38.79
CA MET A 1 -48.02 -21.79 -37.72
C MET A 1 -47.36 -20.48 -37.33
N CYS A 2 -47.85 -19.82 -36.28
CA CYS A 2 -47.23 -18.61 -35.73
C CYS A 2 -46.38 -19.04 -34.54
N ALA A 3 -45.07 -18.87 -34.64
CA ALA A 3 -44.16 -19.08 -33.52
C ALA A 3 -44.38 -17.95 -32.49
N GLY A 4 -44.57 -18.34 -31.23
CA GLY A 4 -44.73 -17.42 -30.10
C GLY A 4 -43.44 -16.66 -29.77
N PRO A 5 -43.54 -15.59 -28.96
CA PRO A 5 -42.39 -14.78 -28.58
C PRO A 5 -41.50 -15.58 -27.64
N TRP A 6 -40.21 -15.66 -27.99
CA TRP A 6 -39.18 -16.25 -27.14
C TRP A 6 -39.00 -15.38 -25.89
N SER A 7 -39.15 -15.99 -24.71
CA SER A 7 -38.84 -15.40 -23.42
C SER A 7 -37.33 -15.19 -23.29
N GLU A 8 -36.90 -14.01 -22.84
CA GLU A 8 -35.51 -13.62 -22.64
C GLU A 8 -34.81 -14.49 -21.56
N PRO A 9 -33.60 -15.02 -21.82
CA PRO A 9 -32.78 -15.73 -20.81
C PRO A 9 -31.84 -14.81 -20.01
N ASP A 10 -31.89 -13.49 -20.18
CA ASP A 10 -30.88 -12.55 -19.63
C ASP A 10 -30.83 -12.49 -18.09
N GLY A 11 -31.91 -12.85 -17.39
CA GLY A 11 -32.00 -12.74 -15.93
C GLY A 11 -31.17 -13.75 -15.14
N ASP A 12 -31.08 -15.01 -15.61
CA ASP A 12 -30.31 -16.06 -14.94
C ASP A 12 -28.80 -15.85 -15.14
N ASP A 13 -28.39 -15.39 -16.33
CA ASP A 13 -26.98 -15.10 -16.63
C ASP A 13 -26.45 -13.87 -15.89
N GLU A 14 -27.28 -12.87 -15.62
CA GLU A 14 -26.91 -11.72 -14.78
C GLU A 14 -26.77 -12.12 -13.31
N ALA A 15 -27.73 -12.89 -12.77
CA ALA A 15 -27.67 -13.39 -11.40
C ALA A 15 -26.43 -14.26 -11.16
N VAL A 16 -26.08 -15.13 -12.11
CA VAL A 16 -24.85 -15.94 -12.05
C VAL A 16 -23.59 -15.07 -12.13
N ARG A 17 -23.59 -14.02 -12.96
CA ARG A 17 -22.46 -13.08 -13.05
C ARG A 17 -22.28 -12.27 -11.77
N GLU A 18 -23.36 -11.78 -11.16
CA GLU A 18 -23.33 -11.10 -9.87
C GLU A 18 -22.82 -12.02 -8.75
N GLU A 19 -23.34 -13.26 -8.70
CA GLU A 19 -22.91 -14.28 -7.74
C GLU A 19 -21.40 -14.58 -7.89
N LEU A 20 -20.93 -14.77 -9.12
CA LEU A 20 -19.53 -15.01 -9.42
C LEU A 20 -18.65 -13.82 -9.05
N ALA A 21 -19.08 -12.60 -9.30
CA ALA A 21 -18.38 -11.38 -8.91
C ALA A 21 -18.26 -11.28 -7.39
N ARG A 22 -19.33 -11.58 -6.65
CA ARG A 22 -19.34 -11.61 -5.18
C ARG A 22 -18.37 -12.66 -4.63
N LEU A 23 -18.43 -13.89 -5.14
CA LEU A 23 -17.53 -14.97 -4.71
C LEU A 23 -16.06 -14.63 -5.01
N ARG A 24 -15.76 -14.02 -6.16
CA ARG A 24 -14.40 -13.54 -6.48
C ARG A 24 -13.94 -12.46 -5.51
N ALA A 25 -14.81 -11.52 -5.14
CA ALA A 25 -14.51 -10.49 -4.15
C ALA A 25 -14.22 -11.10 -2.78
N GLU A 26 -15.03 -12.06 -2.33
CA GLU A 26 -14.83 -12.76 -1.06
C GLU A 26 -13.49 -13.54 -1.04
N VAL A 27 -13.15 -14.24 -2.12
CA VAL A 27 -11.87 -14.94 -2.26
C VAL A 27 -10.69 -13.98 -2.18
N ARG A 28 -10.76 -12.81 -2.83
CA ARG A 28 -9.71 -11.77 -2.73
C ARG A 28 -9.56 -11.23 -1.32
N GLN A 29 -10.67 -10.98 -0.63
CA GLN A 29 -10.66 -10.49 0.75
C GLN A 29 -10.05 -11.52 1.71
N LEU A 30 -10.39 -12.81 1.54
CA LEU A 30 -9.81 -13.90 2.32
C LEU A 30 -8.31 -14.05 2.08
N ARG A 31 -7.86 -13.92 0.82
CA ARG A 31 -6.44 -13.94 0.46
C ARG A 31 -5.67 -12.81 1.15
N THR A 32 -6.13 -11.56 1.02
CA THR A 32 -5.49 -10.39 1.64
C THR A 32 -5.34 -10.54 3.17
N ARG A 33 -6.37 -11.07 3.84
CA ARG A 33 -6.32 -11.33 5.29
C ARG A 33 -5.37 -12.46 5.66
N THR A 34 -5.33 -13.51 4.84
CA THR A 34 -4.44 -14.67 5.03
C THR A 34 -2.99 -14.28 4.82
N GLU A 35 -2.70 -13.51 3.78
CA GLU A 35 -1.39 -12.96 3.40
C GLU A 35 -0.79 -12.10 4.52
N SER A 36 -1.56 -11.14 5.03
CA SER A 36 -1.12 -10.35 6.19
C SER A 36 -0.78 -11.20 7.41
N ARG A 37 -1.52 -12.30 7.64
CA ARG A 37 -1.25 -13.21 8.75
C ARG A 37 -0.03 -14.07 8.45
N ALA A 38 0.20 -14.43 7.19
CA ALA A 38 1.35 -15.20 6.75
C ALA A 38 2.66 -14.42 6.96
N SER A 39 2.74 -13.14 6.57
CA SER A 39 3.96 -12.32 6.77
C SER A 39 4.32 -12.17 8.26
N VAL A 40 3.33 -11.96 9.12
CA VAL A 40 3.55 -11.89 10.57
C VAL A 40 3.99 -13.23 11.14
N ALA A 41 3.34 -14.34 10.75
CA ALA A 41 3.72 -15.68 11.18
C ALA A 41 5.13 -16.08 10.71
N GLN A 42 5.49 -15.72 9.48
CA GLN A 42 6.83 -15.94 8.93
C GLN A 42 7.87 -15.14 9.71
N ALA A 43 7.60 -13.86 9.99
CA ALA A 43 8.48 -13.04 10.82
C ALA A 43 8.64 -13.65 12.23
N GLN A 44 7.57 -14.11 12.87
CA GLN A 44 7.64 -14.80 14.17
C GLN A 44 8.55 -16.03 14.10
N GLY A 45 8.37 -16.90 13.09
CA GLY A 45 9.23 -18.07 12.90
C GLY A 45 10.70 -17.72 12.72
N MET A 46 10.99 -16.72 11.88
CA MET A 46 12.35 -16.23 11.66
C MET A 46 12.98 -15.67 12.93
N LEU A 47 12.24 -14.87 13.72
CA LEU A 47 12.75 -14.29 14.97
C LEU A 47 13.00 -15.36 16.04
N ARG A 48 12.14 -16.38 16.10
CA ARG A 48 12.33 -17.53 17.01
C ARG A 48 13.63 -18.25 16.74
N GLU A 49 13.89 -18.59 15.48
CA GLU A 49 15.15 -19.24 15.11
C GLU A 49 16.33 -18.30 15.37
N ARG A 50 16.23 -17.04 14.95
CA ARG A 50 17.34 -16.08 15.02
C ARG A 50 17.79 -15.75 16.45
N TYR A 51 16.85 -15.67 17.39
CA TYR A 51 17.12 -15.25 18.77
C TYR A 51 16.86 -16.35 19.80
N ALA A 52 16.66 -17.60 19.36
CA ALA A 52 16.31 -18.74 20.21
C ALA A 52 15.12 -18.46 21.15
N LEU A 53 14.07 -17.81 20.62
CA LEU A 53 12.87 -17.48 21.40
C LEU A 53 12.03 -18.75 21.65
N PRO A 54 11.42 -18.89 22.84
CA PRO A 54 10.72 -20.11 23.24
C PRO A 54 9.51 -20.42 22.34
N ASP A 55 8.74 -19.39 21.96
CA ASP A 55 7.46 -19.54 21.26
C ASP A 55 7.16 -18.36 20.34
N ALA A 56 6.08 -18.50 19.56
CA ALA A 56 5.63 -17.49 18.61
C ALA A 56 5.01 -16.26 19.29
N GLU A 57 4.42 -16.42 20.48
CA GLU A 57 3.81 -15.33 21.25
C GLU A 57 4.89 -14.34 21.72
N THR A 58 6.02 -14.85 22.19
CA THR A 58 7.20 -14.06 22.56
C THR A 58 7.71 -13.28 21.35
N ALA A 59 7.87 -13.94 20.20
CA ALA A 59 8.31 -13.27 18.97
C ALA A 59 7.33 -12.17 18.53
N PHE A 60 6.02 -12.41 18.64
CA PHE A 60 4.98 -11.42 18.35
C PHE A 60 5.03 -10.24 19.31
N ALA A 61 5.22 -10.49 20.61
CA ALA A 61 5.32 -9.44 21.61
C ALA A 61 6.53 -8.52 21.35
N LEU A 62 7.67 -9.08 20.89
CA LEU A 62 8.83 -8.26 20.50
C LEU A 62 8.53 -7.40 19.26
N LEU A 63 7.90 -7.97 18.23
CA LEU A 63 7.44 -7.23 17.05
C LEU A 63 6.45 -6.11 17.44
N GLN A 64 5.48 -6.41 18.30
CA GLN A 64 4.48 -5.45 18.76
C GLN A 64 5.13 -4.30 19.53
N ARG A 65 6.08 -4.60 20.42
CA ARG A 65 6.81 -3.58 21.19
C ARG A 65 7.62 -2.65 20.27
N ALA A 66 8.35 -3.21 19.30
CA ALA A 66 9.09 -2.40 18.34
C ALA A 66 8.18 -1.58 17.42
N SER A 67 7.06 -2.16 16.96
CA SER A 67 6.02 -1.48 16.20
C SER A 67 5.45 -0.28 16.95
N GLN A 68 5.10 -0.44 18.22
CA GLN A 68 4.55 0.64 19.06
C GLN A 68 5.59 1.72 19.36
N GLN A 69 6.83 1.34 19.70
CA GLN A 69 7.90 2.28 20.04
C GLN A 69 8.22 3.26 18.91
N TYR A 70 8.19 2.79 17.66
CA TYR A 70 8.53 3.58 16.47
C TYR A 70 7.30 4.03 15.67
N ASN A 71 6.09 3.74 16.14
CA ASN A 71 4.84 4.01 15.42
C ASN A 71 4.83 3.45 13.99
N VAL A 72 5.42 2.25 13.80
CA VAL A 72 5.45 1.53 12.52
C VAL A 72 4.34 0.49 12.53
N LYS A 73 3.53 0.38 11.47
CA LYS A 73 2.52 -0.68 11.35
C LYS A 73 3.19 -2.05 11.52
N LEU A 74 2.61 -2.91 12.37
CA LEU A 74 3.14 -4.25 12.67
C LEU A 74 3.45 -5.07 11.41
N ARG A 75 2.55 -5.01 10.42
CA ARG A 75 2.73 -5.67 9.12
C ARG A 75 3.98 -5.15 8.40
N THR A 76 4.13 -3.84 8.25
CA THR A 76 5.31 -3.22 7.63
C THR A 76 6.60 -3.64 8.32
N LEU A 77 6.60 -3.72 9.66
CA LEU A 77 7.76 -4.19 10.41
C LEU A 77 8.03 -5.68 10.17
N ALA A 78 7.00 -6.52 10.12
CA ALA A 78 7.13 -7.95 9.84
C ALA A 78 7.66 -8.22 8.43
N GLU A 79 7.11 -7.56 7.41
CA GLU A 79 7.58 -7.63 6.02
C GLU A 79 9.03 -7.16 5.90
N ALA A 80 9.38 -6.06 6.55
CA ALA A 80 10.76 -5.56 6.60
C ALA A 80 11.70 -6.55 7.31
N ALA A 81 11.25 -7.22 8.38
CA ALA A 81 12.04 -8.23 9.08
C ALA A 81 12.30 -9.47 8.21
N VAL A 82 11.29 -9.88 7.43
CA VAL A 82 11.38 -11.01 6.49
C VAL A 82 12.31 -10.68 5.32
N GLY A 83 12.22 -9.47 4.75
CA GLY A 83 13.03 -9.04 3.61
C GLY A 83 14.45 -8.60 3.97
N ALA A 84 14.72 -8.23 5.23
CA ALA A 84 16.04 -7.77 5.66
C ALA A 84 17.05 -8.92 5.75
N PRO A 85 18.33 -8.68 5.41
CA PRO A 85 19.39 -9.67 5.58
C PRO A 85 19.51 -10.06 7.06
N ARG A 86 19.95 -11.28 7.33
CA ARG A 86 20.21 -11.72 8.72
C ARG A 86 21.30 -10.82 9.33
N PRO A 87 21.13 -10.30 10.56
CA PRO A 87 22.19 -9.57 11.25
C PRO A 87 23.41 -10.48 11.46
N ASP A 88 24.61 -9.89 11.45
CA ASP A 88 25.84 -10.61 11.78
C ASP A 88 25.74 -11.15 13.23
N ALA A 89 25.96 -12.44 13.40
CA ALA A 89 25.92 -13.11 14.70
C ALA A 89 26.93 -12.53 15.70
N ARG A 90 28.05 -11.97 15.22
CA ARG A 90 29.08 -11.34 16.05
C ARG A 90 28.86 -9.84 16.21
N GLY A 91 28.00 -9.24 15.39
CA GLY A 91 27.70 -7.81 15.39
C GLY A 91 26.77 -7.42 16.54
N ALA A 92 26.99 -6.24 17.11
CA ALA A 92 26.07 -5.64 18.07
C ALA A 92 24.86 -4.96 17.40
N LEU A 93 25.01 -4.61 16.12
CA LEU A 93 24.04 -3.89 15.32
C LEU A 93 23.54 -4.77 14.18
N TRP A 94 22.28 -4.60 13.80
CA TRP A 94 21.73 -5.24 12.60
C TRP A 94 22.25 -4.55 11.33
N PHE A 95 22.32 -3.21 11.31
CA PHE A 95 22.74 -2.46 10.13
C PHE A 95 24.00 -1.61 10.41
N PRO A 96 25.19 -2.23 10.49
CA PRO A 96 26.44 -1.50 10.71
C PRO A 96 26.73 -0.54 9.55
N GLY A 97 27.15 0.69 9.87
CA GLY A 97 27.51 1.70 8.87
C GLY A 97 26.31 2.35 8.15
N ARG A 98 25.07 2.13 8.60
CA ARG A 98 23.89 2.79 8.03
C ARG A 98 24.01 4.31 8.11
N ALA A 99 23.96 4.98 6.95
CA ALA A 99 23.90 6.44 6.87
C ALA A 99 22.56 6.95 7.42
N ARG A 100 22.61 7.99 8.26
CA ARG A 100 21.41 8.69 8.73
C ARG A 100 21.22 9.94 7.90
N HIS A 101 20.08 10.01 7.21
CA HIS A 101 19.69 11.19 6.45
C HIS A 101 18.63 11.99 7.20
N ALA A 102 18.68 13.31 7.04
CA ALA A 102 17.62 14.18 7.55
C ALA A 102 16.28 13.83 6.88
N GLU A 103 15.19 14.03 7.62
CA GLU A 103 13.83 13.88 7.11
C GLU A 103 13.60 14.84 5.93
N PRO A 104 13.16 14.34 4.76
CA PRO A 104 12.79 15.18 3.63
C PRO A 104 11.67 16.15 3.99
N THR A 105 11.76 17.37 3.46
CA THR A 105 10.71 18.38 3.67
C THR A 105 9.54 18.15 2.71
N LEU A 106 8.32 18.34 3.20
CA LEU A 106 7.10 18.36 2.38
C LEU A 106 6.64 19.82 2.23
N SER A 107 6.66 20.35 1.01
CA SER A 107 6.40 21.77 0.72
C SER A 107 4.97 22.04 0.28
N PHE A 108 4.23 21.01 -0.13
CA PHE A 108 2.84 21.15 -0.58
C PHE A 108 1.89 21.59 0.54
N GLU A 109 0.83 22.28 0.15
CA GLU A 109 -0.08 23.04 1.02
C GLU A 109 -0.69 22.17 2.13
N GLU A 110 -1.24 21.02 1.78
CA GLU A 110 -1.88 20.12 2.74
C GLU A 110 -0.93 19.58 3.82
N ALA A 111 0.35 19.35 3.48
CA ALA A 111 1.33 18.93 4.50
C ALA A 111 1.63 20.05 5.50
N ARG A 112 1.68 21.30 5.02
CA ARG A 112 1.95 22.48 5.84
C ARG A 112 0.76 22.81 6.76
N ASP A 113 -0.44 22.78 6.20
CA ASP A 113 -1.66 23.14 6.93
C ASP A 113 -2.00 22.11 8.02
N ARG A 114 -1.77 20.83 7.73
CA ARG A 114 -1.94 19.74 8.71
C ARG A 114 -0.85 19.67 9.76
N ARG A 115 0.26 20.41 9.58
CA ARG A 115 1.46 20.36 10.44
C ARG A 115 1.91 18.92 10.71
N VAL A 116 2.11 18.17 9.63
CA VAL A 116 2.48 16.74 9.68
C VAL A 116 3.62 16.53 10.68
N GLY A 117 3.38 15.64 11.65
CA GLY A 117 4.33 15.27 12.68
C GLY A 117 5.52 14.53 12.09
N ARG A 118 6.70 14.75 12.69
CA ARG A 118 7.94 14.08 12.28
C ARG A 118 7.77 12.57 12.26
N GLY A 119 8.16 11.93 11.16
CA GLY A 119 8.08 10.48 11.02
C GLY A 119 6.67 9.90 10.99
N ASN A 120 5.60 10.71 10.96
CA ASN A 120 4.22 10.22 10.99
C ASN A 120 3.73 9.86 9.58
N ARG A 121 3.96 8.60 9.20
CA ARG A 121 3.57 8.09 7.88
C ARG A 121 2.08 8.24 7.59
N SER A 122 1.21 8.00 8.57
CA SER A 122 -0.25 8.09 8.37
C SER A 122 -0.69 9.51 8.01
N GLU A 123 -0.09 10.51 8.64
CA GLU A 123 -0.36 11.92 8.35
C GLU A 123 0.18 12.33 6.98
N VAL A 124 1.37 11.87 6.59
CA VAL A 124 1.92 12.09 5.23
C VAL A 124 1.00 11.50 4.16
N LEU A 125 0.56 10.25 4.32
CA LEU A 125 -0.34 9.60 3.36
C LEU A 125 -1.70 10.31 3.29
N THR A 126 -2.18 10.84 4.42
CA THR A 126 -3.40 11.65 4.44
C THR A 126 -3.21 12.97 3.71
N ALA A 127 -2.07 13.66 3.95
CA ALA A 127 -1.77 14.94 3.34
C ALA A 127 -1.61 14.84 1.82
N VAL A 128 -0.91 13.83 1.30
CA VAL A 128 -0.75 13.65 -0.16
C VAL A 128 -2.09 13.32 -0.83
N LEU A 129 -2.95 12.52 -0.18
CA LEU A 129 -4.28 12.22 -0.69
C LEU A 129 -5.12 13.50 -0.77
N SER A 130 -5.19 14.26 0.32
CA SER A 130 -5.91 15.52 0.35
C SER A 130 -5.37 16.52 -0.67
N GLN A 131 -4.05 16.58 -0.86
CA GLN A 131 -3.43 17.46 -1.86
C GLN A 131 -3.88 17.07 -3.27
N ALA A 132 -3.87 15.78 -3.59
CA ALA A 132 -4.27 15.30 -4.90
C ALA A 132 -5.74 15.63 -5.19
N LEU A 133 -6.62 15.37 -4.21
CA LEU A 133 -8.05 15.66 -4.27
C LEU A 133 -8.34 17.16 -4.45
N ALA A 134 -7.68 18.01 -3.67
CA ALA A 134 -7.82 19.47 -3.75
C ALA A 134 -7.35 20.02 -5.11
N VAL A 135 -6.22 19.53 -5.64
CA VAL A 135 -5.65 20.00 -6.92
C VAL A 135 -6.59 19.70 -8.10
N VAL A 136 -7.25 18.55 -8.09
CA VAL A 136 -8.10 18.12 -9.22
C VAL A 136 -9.58 18.39 -9.00
N GLY A 137 -10.00 18.78 -7.79
CA GLY A 137 -11.37 19.14 -7.46
C GLY A 137 -12.31 17.93 -7.37
N THR A 138 -11.88 16.87 -6.68
CA THR A 138 -12.72 15.69 -6.38
C THR A 138 -12.58 15.27 -4.92
N ASP A 139 -13.51 14.47 -4.44
CA ASP A 139 -13.58 13.91 -3.09
C ASP A 139 -13.31 12.39 -3.06
N MET A 140 -13.10 11.77 -4.23
CA MET A 140 -12.85 10.34 -4.35
C MET A 140 -11.40 10.06 -4.74
N GLY A 141 -10.70 9.27 -3.93
CA GLY A 141 -9.32 8.91 -4.20
C GLY A 141 -8.72 7.94 -3.21
N ASN A 142 -7.50 7.48 -3.52
CA ASN A 142 -6.79 6.52 -2.70
C ASN A 142 -5.28 6.69 -2.77
N VAL A 143 -4.62 6.09 -1.78
CA VAL A 143 -3.16 5.93 -1.72
C VAL A 143 -2.86 4.47 -1.56
N GLN A 144 -1.98 3.98 -2.44
CA GLN A 144 -1.47 2.63 -2.41
C GLN A 144 0.04 2.65 -2.22
N ILE A 145 0.59 1.61 -1.61
CA ILE A 145 2.02 1.49 -1.32
C ILE A 145 2.53 0.22 -1.97
N ALA A 146 3.73 0.29 -2.55
CA ALA A 146 4.35 -0.85 -3.20
C ALA A 146 4.55 -1.99 -2.18
N ASP A 147 4.03 -3.17 -2.50
CA ASP A 147 4.25 -4.36 -1.69
C ASP A 147 5.57 -5.02 -2.12
N ARG A 148 6.55 -5.04 -1.22
CA ARG A 148 7.88 -5.57 -1.52
C ARG A 148 7.97 -7.10 -1.42
N VAL A 149 7.00 -7.74 -0.77
CA VAL A 149 7.00 -9.20 -0.57
C VAL A 149 6.20 -9.87 -1.68
N GLU A 150 5.02 -9.35 -1.98
CA GLU A 150 4.08 -9.95 -2.94
C GLU A 150 4.14 -9.29 -4.32
N GLY A 151 4.77 -8.11 -4.42
CA GLY A 151 4.70 -7.28 -5.62
C GLY A 151 3.35 -6.54 -5.72
N GLY A 152 3.25 -5.63 -6.69
CA GLY A 152 2.05 -4.82 -6.87
C GLY A 152 1.89 -3.69 -5.83
N LEU A 153 0.64 -3.28 -5.62
CA LEU A 153 0.25 -2.11 -4.83
C LEU A 153 -0.82 -2.49 -3.80
N ARG A 154 -0.60 -2.10 -2.55
CA ARG A 154 -1.54 -2.34 -1.44
C ARG A 154 -2.23 -1.04 -1.02
N LEU A 155 -3.55 -1.08 -0.90
CA LEU A 155 -4.34 0.07 -0.48
C LEU A 155 -4.09 0.42 1.00
N GLU A 156 -3.69 1.67 1.26
CA GLU A 156 -3.27 2.13 2.59
C GLU A 156 -4.10 3.32 3.10
N ARG A 157 -4.70 4.10 2.18
CA ARG A 157 -5.62 5.19 2.49
C ARG A 157 -6.64 5.35 1.38
N HIS A 158 -7.85 5.76 1.72
CA HIS A 158 -8.88 6.09 0.74
C HIS A 158 -9.83 7.16 1.27
N MET A 159 -10.55 7.81 0.36
CA MET A 159 -11.62 8.76 0.60
C MET A 159 -12.66 8.63 -0.52
N GLY A 160 -13.94 8.77 -0.20
CA GLY A 160 -15.02 8.72 -1.21
C GLY A 160 -15.28 7.35 -1.85
N HIS A 161 -14.67 6.27 -1.37
CA HIS A 161 -14.85 4.92 -1.92
C HIS A 161 -15.71 4.03 -1.00
N PRO A 162 -16.64 3.22 -1.57
CA PRO A 162 -17.42 2.24 -0.80
C PRO A 162 -16.55 1.08 -0.31
N VAL A 163 -17.03 0.35 0.70
CA VAL A 163 -16.29 -0.79 1.31
C VAL A 163 -15.93 -1.84 0.26
N ASP A 164 -16.84 -2.16 -0.66
CA ASP A 164 -16.58 -3.18 -1.69
C ASP A 164 -15.44 -2.79 -2.64
N PHE A 165 -15.26 -1.49 -2.91
CA PHE A 165 -14.10 -1.01 -3.67
C PHE A 165 -12.81 -1.21 -2.88
N VAL A 166 -12.83 -0.87 -1.59
CA VAL A 166 -11.67 -0.99 -0.69
C VAL A 166 -11.24 -2.45 -0.58
N ASP A 167 -12.20 -3.37 -0.47
CA ASP A 167 -11.96 -4.80 -0.39
C ASP A 167 -11.45 -5.36 -1.72
N PHE A 168 -12.04 -4.95 -2.85
CA PHE A 168 -11.62 -5.38 -4.17
C PHE A 168 -10.19 -4.94 -4.49
N PHE A 169 -9.84 -3.69 -4.18
CA PHE A 169 -8.54 -3.07 -4.48
C PHE A 169 -7.58 -3.09 -3.28
N ALA A 170 -7.85 -3.91 -2.26
CA ALA A 170 -6.99 -4.04 -1.09
C ALA A 170 -5.55 -4.41 -1.48
N HIS A 171 -5.41 -5.24 -2.51
CA HIS A 171 -4.18 -5.49 -3.25
C HIS A 171 -4.45 -5.40 -4.76
N VAL A 172 -3.55 -4.76 -5.49
CA VAL A 172 -3.57 -4.61 -6.94
C VAL A 172 -2.29 -5.20 -7.50
N GLY A 173 -2.43 -6.13 -8.44
CA GLY A 173 -1.30 -6.73 -9.14
C GLY A 173 -0.60 -5.76 -10.10
N GLU A 174 0.30 -6.29 -10.93
CA GLU A 174 1.14 -5.50 -11.85
C GLU A 174 0.42 -5.04 -13.13
N GLU A 175 -0.78 -5.54 -13.39
CA GLU A 175 -1.56 -5.28 -14.59
C GLU A 175 -3.05 -5.09 -14.30
N GLY A 176 -3.81 -4.66 -15.32
CA GLY A 176 -5.27 -4.62 -15.26
C GLY A 176 -5.88 -3.39 -14.57
N THR A 177 -5.07 -2.39 -14.21
CA THR A 177 -5.53 -1.13 -13.62
C THR A 177 -4.65 0.05 -14.05
N ALA A 178 -5.21 1.27 -13.98
CA ALA A 178 -4.49 2.51 -14.27
C ALA A 178 -3.29 2.74 -13.34
N CYS A 179 -3.44 2.44 -12.04
CA CYS A 179 -2.36 2.58 -11.07
C CYS A 179 -1.22 1.56 -11.32
N ALA A 180 -1.54 0.32 -11.68
CA ALA A 180 -0.52 -0.66 -12.05
C ALA A 180 0.27 -0.23 -13.30
N LYS A 181 -0.43 0.29 -14.32
CA LYS A 181 0.22 0.89 -15.50
C LYS A 181 1.13 2.06 -15.12
N ALA A 182 0.65 2.99 -14.29
CA ALA A 182 1.42 4.15 -13.83
C ALA A 182 2.66 3.74 -13.03
N ALA A 183 2.57 2.69 -12.21
CA ALA A 183 3.70 2.16 -11.46
C ALA A 183 4.77 1.56 -12.38
N ARG A 184 4.37 0.79 -13.39
CA ARG A 184 5.28 0.18 -14.37
C ARG A 184 5.97 1.22 -15.26
N GLU A 185 5.22 2.22 -15.73
CA GLU A 185 5.73 3.27 -16.61
C GLU A 185 6.46 4.38 -15.84
N VAL A 186 6.35 4.39 -14.50
CA VAL A 186 6.85 5.46 -13.61
C VAL A 186 6.41 6.83 -14.12
N ALA A 187 5.16 6.91 -14.57
CA ALA A 187 4.58 8.08 -15.21
C ALA A 187 3.14 8.31 -14.75
N GLN A 188 2.71 9.57 -14.78
CA GLN A 188 1.31 9.90 -14.52
C GLN A 188 0.42 9.32 -15.62
N VAL A 189 -0.67 8.66 -15.21
CA VAL A 189 -1.65 8.07 -16.13
C VAL A 189 -3.01 8.70 -15.88
N THR A 190 -3.61 9.23 -16.94
CA THR A 190 -5.00 9.70 -16.94
C THR A 190 -5.83 8.75 -17.76
N VAL A 191 -6.84 8.13 -17.14
CA VAL A 191 -7.91 7.43 -17.86
C VAL A 191 -9.10 8.38 -18.01
N GLN A 192 -9.47 8.66 -19.26
CA GLN A 192 -10.53 9.61 -19.59
C GLN A 192 -11.94 9.02 -19.37
N ASP A 193 -12.15 7.75 -19.68
CA ASP A 193 -13.39 7.03 -19.37
C ASP A 193 -13.09 5.58 -19.00
N VAL A 194 -13.39 5.22 -17.75
CA VAL A 194 -13.24 3.85 -17.23
C VAL A 194 -14.10 2.89 -18.02
N ALA A 195 -15.22 3.30 -18.61
CA ALA A 195 -16.08 2.38 -19.36
C ALA A 195 -15.42 1.84 -20.64
N THR A 196 -14.48 2.57 -21.22
CA THR A 196 -13.94 2.25 -22.56
C THR A 196 -12.43 2.04 -22.59
N ASP A 197 -11.70 2.49 -21.57
CA ASP A 197 -10.23 2.38 -21.57
C ASP A 197 -9.76 0.92 -21.49
N PRO A 198 -8.86 0.46 -22.38
CA PRO A 198 -8.41 -0.94 -22.44
C PRO A 198 -7.50 -1.36 -21.28
N VAL A 199 -7.06 -0.43 -20.41
CA VAL A 199 -6.15 -0.77 -19.30
C VAL A 199 -6.81 -1.68 -18.25
N PHE A 200 -8.13 -1.65 -18.15
CA PHE A 200 -8.87 -2.39 -17.11
C PHE A 200 -9.26 -3.79 -17.55
N THR A 201 -9.02 -4.76 -16.67
CA THR A 201 -9.73 -6.05 -16.74
C THR A 201 -11.22 -5.83 -16.48
N GLU A 202 -12.05 -6.77 -16.92
CA GLU A 202 -13.51 -6.62 -16.78
C GLU A 202 -13.95 -6.54 -15.31
N ASP A 203 -13.39 -7.40 -14.45
CA ASP A 203 -13.64 -7.37 -13.00
C ASP A 203 -13.27 -5.99 -12.40
N ALA A 204 -12.10 -5.43 -12.77
CA ALA A 204 -11.65 -4.14 -12.25
C ALA A 204 -12.52 -2.99 -12.78
N ARG A 205 -12.88 -3.03 -14.07
CA ARG A 205 -13.77 -2.05 -14.70
C ARG A 205 -15.11 -2.03 -13.99
N SER A 206 -15.72 -3.19 -13.79
CA SER A 206 -17.00 -3.32 -13.10
C SER A 206 -16.91 -2.77 -11.68
N ALA A 207 -15.91 -3.14 -10.89
CA ALA A 207 -15.75 -2.63 -9.52
C ALA A 207 -15.56 -1.10 -9.46
N ILE A 208 -14.78 -0.51 -10.37
CA ILE A 208 -14.54 0.94 -10.43
C ILE A 208 -15.82 1.69 -10.82
N LEU A 209 -16.56 1.18 -11.81
CA LEU A 209 -17.83 1.78 -12.26
C LEU A 209 -18.91 1.70 -11.17
N HIS A 210 -19.03 0.56 -10.48
CA HIS A 210 -19.95 0.40 -9.34
C HIS A 210 -19.62 1.34 -8.18
N ALA A 211 -18.34 1.65 -7.98
CA ALA A 211 -17.91 2.66 -7.02
C ALA A 211 -18.19 4.10 -7.45
N GLY A 212 -18.79 4.32 -8.62
CA GLY A 212 -19.11 5.64 -9.16
C GLY A 212 -17.96 6.32 -9.91
N SER A 213 -16.81 5.65 -10.08
CA SER A 213 -15.65 6.24 -10.75
C SER A 213 -15.73 6.05 -12.27
N ARG A 214 -15.93 7.15 -13.00
CA ARG A 214 -15.95 7.21 -14.47
C ARG A 214 -14.63 7.61 -15.10
N ALA A 215 -13.71 8.19 -14.35
CA ALA A 215 -12.35 8.49 -14.80
C ALA A 215 -11.40 8.43 -13.61
N CYS A 216 -10.11 8.31 -13.87
CA CYS A 216 -9.12 8.38 -12.81
C CYS A 216 -7.79 8.97 -13.30
N HIS A 217 -7.03 9.48 -12.36
CA HIS A 217 -5.68 9.98 -12.57
C HIS A 217 -4.75 9.43 -11.48
N SER A 218 -3.74 8.68 -11.90
CA SER A 218 -2.79 8.00 -11.02
C SER A 218 -1.41 8.64 -11.14
N VAL A 219 -0.80 8.95 -9.99
CA VAL A 219 0.48 9.64 -9.87
C VAL A 219 1.44 8.79 -9.02
N PRO A 220 2.53 8.28 -9.61
CA PRO A 220 3.47 7.45 -8.87
C PRO A 220 4.24 8.28 -7.83
N LEU A 221 4.33 7.75 -6.61
CA LEU A 221 5.17 8.27 -5.54
C LEU A 221 6.57 7.69 -5.76
N THR A 222 7.53 8.53 -6.18
CA THR A 222 8.85 8.07 -6.62
C THR A 222 9.96 8.58 -5.71
N SER A 223 10.94 7.74 -5.43
CA SER A 223 12.18 8.16 -4.77
C SER A 223 13.11 8.89 -5.75
N THR A 224 14.15 9.55 -5.24
CA THR A 224 15.18 10.16 -6.12
C THR A 224 15.93 9.14 -6.97
N SER A 225 15.88 7.86 -6.64
CA SER A 225 16.46 6.78 -7.45
C SER A 225 15.54 6.31 -8.59
N GLY A 226 14.36 6.92 -8.75
CA GLY A 226 13.36 6.54 -9.75
C GLY A 226 12.53 5.32 -9.37
N LEU A 227 12.61 4.83 -8.12
CA LEU A 227 11.81 3.71 -7.66
C LEU A 227 10.40 4.19 -7.32
N CYS A 228 9.37 3.55 -7.88
CA CYS A 228 7.99 3.73 -7.45
C CYS A 228 7.79 3.05 -6.08
N VAL A 229 7.58 3.83 -5.03
CA VAL A 229 7.34 3.34 -3.66
C VAL A 229 5.86 3.36 -3.26
N GLY A 230 5.01 3.93 -4.12
CA GLY A 230 3.57 3.97 -3.93
C GLY A 230 2.87 4.74 -5.04
N MET A 231 1.58 4.97 -4.84
CA MET A 231 0.70 5.62 -5.80
C MET A 231 -0.31 6.49 -5.06
N VAL A 232 -0.60 7.68 -5.58
CA VAL A 232 -1.81 8.42 -5.22
C VAL A 232 -2.71 8.50 -6.45
N SER A 233 -3.98 8.18 -6.29
CA SER A 233 -4.96 8.22 -7.38
C SER A 233 -6.17 9.06 -6.99
N ALA A 234 -6.60 9.90 -7.91
CA ALA A 234 -7.88 10.62 -7.85
C ALA A 234 -8.87 9.99 -8.82
N HIS A 235 -10.13 9.88 -8.43
CA HIS A 235 -11.22 9.28 -9.19
C HIS A 235 -12.32 10.31 -9.40
N PHE A 236 -13.04 10.22 -10.51
CA PHE A 236 -14.01 11.24 -10.90
C PHE A 236 -15.34 10.60 -11.27
N GLU A 237 -16.45 11.20 -10.83
CA GLU A 237 -17.81 10.74 -11.15
C GLU A 237 -18.19 10.88 -12.63
N ARG A 238 -17.41 11.64 -13.40
CA ARG A 238 -17.65 11.89 -14.83
C ARG A 238 -16.38 11.67 -15.65
N PRO A 239 -16.51 11.31 -16.93
CA PRO A 239 -15.37 11.24 -17.84
C PRO A 239 -14.57 12.55 -17.86
N LEU A 240 -13.26 12.42 -17.99
CA LEU A 240 -12.32 13.55 -18.03
C LEU A 240 -11.94 13.89 -19.47
N LYS A 241 -11.90 15.19 -19.78
CA LYS A 241 -11.23 15.68 -21.00
C LYS A 241 -9.70 15.71 -20.85
N GLY A 242 -9.21 15.82 -19.61
CA GLY A 242 -7.81 15.91 -19.26
C GLY A 242 -7.57 16.90 -18.10
N LEU A 243 -6.38 16.86 -17.53
CA LEU A 243 -5.94 17.79 -16.48
C LEU A 243 -5.08 18.91 -17.07
N THR A 244 -5.10 20.08 -16.43
CA THR A 244 -4.26 21.22 -16.83
C THR A 244 -2.79 20.96 -16.51
N ARG A 245 -1.87 21.64 -17.22
CA ARG A 245 -0.43 21.55 -16.92
C ARG A 245 -0.08 21.96 -15.48
N ALA A 246 -0.81 22.93 -14.92
CA ALA A 246 -0.62 23.37 -13.54
C ALA A 246 -0.99 22.27 -12.55
N GLN A 247 -2.12 21.58 -12.77
CA GLN A 247 -2.53 20.44 -11.95
C GLN A 247 -1.54 19.28 -12.02
N LEU A 248 -1.15 18.86 -13.23
CA LEU A 248 -0.17 17.78 -13.42
C LEU A 248 1.16 18.08 -12.73
N LYS A 249 1.62 19.35 -12.80
CA LYS A 249 2.84 19.79 -12.11
C LYS A 249 2.69 19.78 -10.59
N ALA A 250 1.58 20.28 -10.05
CA ALA A 250 1.33 20.29 -8.60
C ALA A 250 1.29 18.86 -8.03
N LEU A 251 0.62 17.95 -8.75
CA LEU A 251 0.58 16.53 -8.42
C LEU A 251 1.98 15.89 -8.45
N ALA A 252 2.77 16.18 -9.50
CA ALA A 252 4.13 15.65 -9.61
C ALA A 252 5.02 16.07 -8.44
N VAL A 253 4.94 17.33 -8.01
CA VAL A 253 5.73 17.84 -6.88
C VAL A 253 5.34 17.13 -5.59
N ALA A 254 4.04 17.10 -5.25
CA ALA A 254 3.57 16.45 -4.03
C ALA A 254 3.92 14.95 -4.01
N ALA A 255 3.81 14.27 -5.15
CA ALA A 255 4.13 12.86 -5.28
C ALA A 255 5.63 12.57 -5.16
N ALA A 256 6.50 13.38 -5.75
CA ALA A 256 7.95 13.23 -5.65
C ALA A 256 8.45 13.47 -4.21
N GLU A 257 7.96 14.52 -3.56
CA GLU A 257 8.31 14.80 -2.16
C GLU A 257 7.83 13.68 -1.23
N THR A 258 6.60 13.20 -1.42
CA THR A 258 6.06 12.09 -0.65
C THR A 258 6.81 10.78 -0.91
N GLY A 259 7.16 10.51 -2.17
CA GLY A 259 7.93 9.33 -2.55
C GLY A 259 9.32 9.30 -1.90
N GLU A 260 10.03 10.43 -1.90
CA GLU A 260 11.32 10.53 -1.20
C GLU A 260 11.15 10.44 0.32
N TRP A 261 10.10 11.03 0.89
CA TRP A 261 9.80 10.90 2.31
C TRP A 261 9.51 9.44 2.70
N LEU A 262 8.76 8.70 1.89
CA LEU A 262 8.48 7.27 2.12
C LEU A 262 9.75 6.43 1.99
N ALA A 263 10.60 6.71 0.99
CA ALA A 263 11.89 6.05 0.87
C ALA A 263 12.79 6.34 2.08
N TRP A 264 12.77 7.57 2.60
CA TRP A 264 13.45 7.94 3.85
C TRP A 264 12.89 7.19 5.06
N TYR A 265 11.56 7.09 5.18
CA TYR A 265 10.88 6.40 6.26
C TYR A 265 11.29 4.91 6.30
N ASP A 266 11.29 4.24 5.15
CA ASP A 266 11.70 2.85 5.02
C ASP A 266 13.17 2.65 5.42
N ARG A 267 14.09 3.50 4.94
CA ARG A 267 15.53 3.37 5.22
C ARG A 267 15.96 3.88 6.60
N THR A 268 15.09 4.57 7.32
CA THR A 268 15.42 5.21 8.61
C THR A 268 14.54 4.67 9.72
N VAL A 269 13.25 5.00 9.71
CA VAL A 269 12.32 4.68 10.80
C VAL A 269 12.07 3.18 10.90
N VAL A 270 11.82 2.51 9.77
CA VAL A 270 11.61 1.05 9.77
C VAL A 270 12.90 0.31 10.16
N LEU A 271 14.06 0.75 9.66
CA LEU A 271 15.33 0.14 10.04
C LEU A 271 15.73 0.42 11.50
N ASP A 272 15.35 1.56 12.08
CA ASP A 272 15.49 1.82 13.53
C ASP A 272 14.60 0.88 14.35
N ALA A 273 13.36 0.63 13.88
CA ALA A 273 12.46 -0.33 14.51
C ALA A 273 13.01 -1.77 14.45
N LEU A 274 13.59 -2.17 13.32
CA LEU A 274 14.29 -3.46 13.21
C LEU A 274 15.51 -3.53 14.12
N GLU A 275 16.33 -2.47 14.19
CA GLU A 275 17.47 -2.39 15.10
C GLU A 275 17.04 -2.58 16.56
N HIS A 276 15.95 -1.92 16.97
CA HIS A 276 15.38 -2.11 18.30
C HIS A 276 14.86 -3.54 18.52
N LEU A 277 14.20 -4.13 17.52
CA LEU A 277 13.77 -5.52 17.56
C LEU A 277 14.96 -6.48 17.74
N HIS A 278 16.11 -6.20 17.11
CA HIS A 278 17.34 -6.96 17.32
C HIS A 278 17.87 -6.85 18.74
N VAL A 279 17.90 -5.64 19.30
CA VAL A 279 18.29 -5.43 20.71
C VAL A 279 17.39 -6.21 21.66
N LEU A 280 16.07 -6.15 21.46
CA LEU A 280 15.09 -6.89 22.26
C LEU A 280 15.29 -8.42 22.14
N GLY A 281 15.49 -8.92 20.91
CA GLY A 281 15.72 -10.33 20.65
C GLY A 281 16.99 -10.86 21.33
N ARG A 282 18.11 -10.14 21.22
CA ARG A 282 19.36 -10.54 21.87
C ARG A 282 19.29 -10.52 23.40
N ALA A 283 18.58 -9.54 23.97
CA ALA A 283 18.37 -9.49 25.41
C ALA A 283 17.59 -10.71 25.93
N HIS A 284 16.71 -11.30 25.09
CA HIS A 284 15.97 -12.51 25.43
C HIS A 284 16.85 -13.78 25.29
N GLY A 285 17.57 -13.93 24.18
CA GLY A 285 18.45 -15.09 23.93
C GLY A 285 19.69 -15.16 24.83
N GLY A 286 20.20 -14.02 25.29
CA GLY A 286 21.36 -13.94 26.20
C GLY A 286 21.09 -14.40 27.64
N GLY A 287 19.82 -14.62 28.01
CA GLY A 287 19.45 -15.07 29.35
C GLY A 287 19.63 -16.58 29.60
N SER A 288 19.87 -17.40 28.57
CA SER A 288 19.91 -18.86 28.71
C SER A 288 21.30 -19.49 28.76
N ILE A 289 22.39 -18.72 28.70
CA ILE A 289 23.77 -19.22 28.83
C ILE A 289 24.35 -18.82 30.18
N SER A 290 23.74 -19.34 31.25
CA SER A 290 24.40 -19.52 32.53
C SER A 290 23.86 -20.80 33.17
N ARG A 291 24.39 -21.94 32.71
CA ARG A 291 24.38 -23.17 33.50
C ARG A 291 25.83 -23.54 33.78
N ARG A 292 26.20 -23.39 35.05
CA ARG A 292 27.36 -24.02 35.68
C ARG A 292 27.26 -25.53 35.55
#